data_AF-A0A939YUC3-F1
#
_entry.id   AF-A0A939YUC3-F1
#
_cell.length_a   1.000
_cell.length_b   1.000
_cell.length_c   1.000
_cell.angle_alpha   90.00
_cell.angle_beta   90.00
_cell.angle_gamma   90.00
#
_symmetry.space_group_name_H-M   'P 1'
#
loop_
_entity.id
_entity.type
_entity.pdbx_description
1 polymer ?
#
loop_
_entity_poly.entity_id
_entity_poly.type
_entity_poly.pdbx_seq_one_letter_code
_entity_poly.pdbx_strand_id
1 'polypeptide(L)'
;MGKWRRAVRAMEQLTAEYGARRTLPQRDIHKTLLLNGLVALKKLHPETEDFYLPMVTQMLHTVKEPDTKGDYQNGAGMHYYCAVKRSGKAMKPVNNCFANGKGKYRSARTMLEESYTMALSLYCAGHCKESAGFLGRAVHMISDICCPPHSSGMTYFSAGASIHKAYELLAEAVYPEFMPEYDEEASAKLQDIFHERSSFDEAVNGIAGSTAAELTMMLDDPFTEVTGRLRYTENIIAALLLRFYRDTVLEPSEAHYIADGSEVRILPDAAKLSVRVSPEGIMLHGVNPSFDSELTVTKMVFYAAHRRDGLFTLSPEKDPEGRVLEVCGKKLKLKQYDPIHGEQLFRL
;
A
#
# COMPACT_ATOMS: atom_id res chain seq x y z
N MET A 1 -23.40 -20.09 6.14
CA MET A 1 -22.13 -20.68 6.64
C MET A 1 -21.71 -21.95 5.88
N GLY A 2 -22.63 -22.81 5.42
CA GLY A 2 -22.26 -24.07 4.74
C GLY A 2 -21.36 -23.93 3.50
N LYS A 3 -21.62 -22.93 2.62
CA LYS A 3 -20.82 -22.73 1.40
C LYS A 3 -19.35 -22.41 1.66
N TRP A 4 -19.07 -21.50 2.60
CA TRP A 4 -17.69 -21.13 2.95
C TRP A 4 -16.91 -22.27 3.61
N ARG A 5 -17.57 -23.14 4.39
CA ARG A 5 -16.92 -24.36 4.91
C ARG A 5 -16.52 -25.33 3.81
N ARG A 6 -17.33 -25.44 2.74
CA ARG A 6 -16.98 -26.26 1.57
C ARG A 6 -15.80 -25.64 0.80
N ALA A 7 -15.83 -24.33 0.57
CA ALA A 7 -14.72 -23.62 -0.08
C ALA A 7 -13.40 -23.78 0.68
N VAL A 8 -13.42 -23.65 2.02
CA VAL A 8 -12.24 -23.91 2.87
C VAL A 8 -11.70 -25.33 2.65
N ARG A 9 -12.56 -26.35 2.71
CA ARG A 9 -12.14 -27.74 2.47
C ARG A 9 -11.57 -27.95 1.07
N ALA A 10 -12.17 -27.32 0.05
CA ALA A 10 -11.68 -27.40 -1.32
C ALA A 10 -10.29 -26.75 -1.44
N MET A 11 -10.08 -25.56 -0.85
CA MET A 11 -8.77 -24.91 -0.81
C MET A 11 -7.73 -25.74 -0.06
N GLU A 12 -8.10 -26.35 1.08
CA GLU A 12 -7.21 -27.25 1.84
C GLU A 12 -6.82 -28.50 1.04
N GLN A 13 -7.76 -29.09 0.30
CA GLN A 13 -7.49 -30.22 -0.58
C GLN A 13 -6.54 -29.85 -1.72
N LEU A 14 -6.78 -28.71 -2.39
CA LEU A 14 -5.91 -28.21 -3.44
C LEU A 14 -4.53 -27.84 -2.89
N THR A 15 -4.45 -27.25 -1.70
CA THR A 15 -3.18 -26.95 -1.03
C THR A 15 -2.35 -28.24 -0.84
N ALA A 16 -2.97 -29.32 -0.36
CA ALA A 16 -2.30 -30.60 -0.21
C ALA A 16 -1.89 -31.21 -1.55
N GLU A 17 -2.75 -31.14 -2.57
CA GLU A 17 -2.46 -31.63 -3.92
C GLU A 17 -1.27 -30.91 -4.56
N TYR A 18 -1.34 -29.58 -4.64
CA TYR A 18 -0.28 -28.77 -5.26
C TYR A 18 0.99 -28.77 -4.43
N GLY A 19 0.89 -28.82 -3.10
CA GLY A 19 2.04 -29.00 -2.21
C GLY A 19 2.79 -30.31 -2.48
N ALA A 20 2.09 -31.41 -2.78
CA ALA A 20 2.71 -32.69 -3.13
C ALA A 20 3.30 -32.72 -4.55
N ARG A 21 2.76 -31.91 -5.47
CA ARG A 21 3.22 -31.80 -6.86
C ARG A 21 4.37 -30.81 -7.04
N ARG A 22 4.53 -29.87 -6.11
CA ARG A 22 5.50 -28.78 -6.17
C ARG A 22 6.92 -29.30 -6.21
N THR A 23 7.73 -28.75 -7.11
CA THR A 23 9.16 -29.05 -7.23
C THR A 23 10.04 -27.88 -6.82
N LEU A 24 9.52 -26.65 -6.91
CA LEU A 24 10.22 -25.45 -6.48
C LEU A 24 10.13 -25.27 -4.96
N PRO A 25 11.18 -24.73 -4.30
CA PRO A 25 11.08 -24.38 -2.89
C PRO A 25 9.96 -23.35 -2.66
N GLN A 26 9.28 -23.46 -1.53
CA GLN A 26 8.34 -22.42 -1.09
C GLN A 26 9.12 -21.12 -0.84
N ARG A 27 8.58 -20.02 -1.36
CA ARG A 27 9.13 -18.68 -1.19
C ARG A 27 8.05 -17.77 -0.64
N ASP A 28 8.48 -16.69 -0.02
CA ASP A 28 7.62 -15.60 0.40
C ASP A 28 6.84 -15.04 -0.82
N ILE A 29 5.51 -14.97 -0.70
CA ILE A 29 4.63 -14.54 -1.80
C ILE A 29 4.93 -13.10 -2.20
N HIS A 30 5.04 -12.18 -1.25
CA HIS A 30 5.28 -10.76 -1.54
C HIS A 30 6.62 -10.52 -2.26
N LYS A 31 7.68 -11.22 -1.85
CA LYS A 31 8.97 -11.18 -2.57
C LYS A 31 8.84 -11.71 -3.98
N THR A 32 8.10 -12.81 -4.16
CA THR A 32 7.93 -13.44 -5.47
C THR A 32 7.08 -12.56 -6.39
N LEU A 33 6.01 -11.95 -5.86
CA LEU A 33 5.18 -10.97 -6.54
C LEU A 33 5.99 -9.74 -6.99
N LEU A 34 6.86 -9.21 -6.12
CA LEU A 34 7.76 -8.11 -6.47
C LEU A 34 8.68 -8.49 -7.64
N LEU A 35 9.35 -9.65 -7.56
CA LEU A 35 10.26 -10.11 -8.61
C LEU A 35 9.54 -10.30 -9.94
N ASN A 36 8.38 -10.96 -9.93
CA ASN A 36 7.62 -11.21 -11.14
C ASN A 36 6.98 -9.93 -11.69
N GLY A 37 6.58 -8.98 -10.83
CA GLY A 37 6.14 -7.65 -11.24
C GLY A 37 7.25 -6.85 -11.92
N LEU A 38 8.49 -6.91 -11.40
CA LEU A 38 9.67 -6.33 -12.06
C LEU A 38 9.97 -7.00 -13.41
N VAL A 39 9.82 -8.33 -13.52
CA VAL A 39 9.96 -9.05 -14.78
C VAL A 39 8.89 -8.64 -15.79
N ALA A 40 7.63 -8.53 -15.36
CA ALA A 40 6.54 -8.06 -16.22
C ALA A 40 6.78 -6.62 -16.69
N LEU A 41 7.20 -5.74 -15.78
CA LEU A 41 7.56 -4.36 -16.10
C LEU A 41 8.69 -4.30 -17.13
N LYS A 42 9.81 -5.01 -16.91
CA LYS A 42 10.94 -5.06 -17.85
C LYS A 42 10.54 -5.54 -19.24
N LYS A 43 9.61 -6.50 -19.34
CA LYS A 43 9.16 -6.99 -20.65
C LYS A 43 8.48 -5.89 -21.48
N LEU A 44 7.68 -5.05 -20.83
CA LEU A 44 6.92 -3.97 -21.47
C LEU A 44 7.73 -2.67 -21.60
N HIS A 45 8.61 -2.42 -20.62
CA HIS A 45 9.41 -1.21 -20.47
C HIS A 45 10.86 -1.58 -20.10
N PRO A 46 11.66 -2.07 -21.06
CA PRO A 46 13.02 -2.58 -20.81
C PRO A 46 13.94 -1.55 -20.14
N GLU A 47 13.73 -0.26 -20.39
CA GLU A 47 14.50 0.85 -19.81
C GLU A 47 14.42 0.92 -18.28
N THR A 48 13.42 0.28 -17.67
CA THR A 48 13.22 0.27 -16.22
C THR A 48 14.15 -0.69 -15.48
N GLU A 49 14.80 -1.63 -16.19
CA GLU A 49 15.67 -2.63 -15.56
C GLU A 49 16.84 -1.98 -14.82
N ASP A 50 17.59 -1.10 -15.52
CA ASP A 50 18.76 -0.43 -14.95
C ASP A 50 18.38 0.50 -13.80
N PHE A 51 17.18 1.10 -13.86
CA PHE A 51 16.65 1.93 -12.79
C PHE A 51 16.41 1.14 -11.51
N TYR A 52 15.77 -0.04 -11.61
CA TYR A 52 15.38 -0.81 -10.44
C TYR A 52 16.49 -1.69 -9.87
N LEU A 53 17.45 -2.12 -10.71
CA LEU A 53 18.55 -3.01 -10.31
C LEU A 53 19.23 -2.61 -8.98
N PRO A 54 19.61 -1.34 -8.72
CA PRO A 54 20.21 -0.94 -7.44
C PRO A 54 19.24 -0.99 -6.25
N MET A 55 17.92 -0.98 -6.48
CA MET A 55 16.88 -0.94 -5.44
C MET A 55 16.38 -2.33 -5.04
N VAL A 56 16.45 -3.33 -5.94
CA VAL A 56 15.80 -4.65 -5.76
C VAL A 56 16.14 -5.32 -4.44
N THR A 57 17.42 -5.35 -4.04
CA THR A 57 17.83 -6.04 -2.80
C THR A 57 17.16 -5.45 -1.57
N GLN A 58 17.09 -4.11 -1.50
CA GLN A 58 16.46 -3.43 -0.38
C GLN A 58 14.94 -3.59 -0.43
N MET A 59 14.32 -3.49 -1.61
CA MET A 59 12.87 -3.72 -1.76
C MET A 59 12.48 -5.14 -1.34
N LEU A 60 13.26 -6.17 -1.71
CA LEU A 60 13.02 -7.55 -1.29
C LEU A 60 13.12 -7.72 0.23
N HIS A 61 14.01 -6.97 0.89
CA HIS A 61 14.08 -6.99 2.35
C HIS A 61 12.80 -6.42 2.97
N THR A 62 12.36 -5.24 2.49
CA THR A 62 11.29 -4.47 3.13
C THR A 62 9.89 -4.85 2.69
N VAL A 63 9.70 -5.50 1.54
CA VAL A 63 8.37 -5.95 1.06
C VAL A 63 7.70 -6.97 2.00
N LYS A 64 8.46 -7.65 2.87
CA LYS A 64 7.93 -8.58 3.88
C LYS A 64 7.91 -8.00 5.31
N GLU A 65 8.50 -6.83 5.52
CA GLU A 65 8.57 -6.24 6.86
C GLU A 65 7.20 -5.91 7.45
N PRO A 66 6.20 -5.45 6.68
CA PRO A 66 4.90 -5.13 7.26
C PRO A 66 4.19 -6.32 7.92
N ASP A 67 4.52 -7.56 7.55
CA ASP A 67 4.05 -8.79 8.22
C ASP A 67 4.87 -9.20 9.44
N THR A 68 6.04 -8.60 9.62
CA THR A 68 6.97 -8.98 10.69
C THR A 68 6.48 -8.46 12.03
N LYS A 69 6.44 -9.33 13.05
CA LYS A 69 6.00 -8.96 14.39
C LYS A 69 6.83 -7.80 14.94
N GLY A 70 6.15 -6.74 15.39
CA GLY A 70 6.79 -5.54 15.94
C GLY A 70 7.01 -4.43 14.92
N ASP A 71 6.73 -4.67 13.64
CA ASP A 71 6.70 -3.61 12.64
C ASP A 71 5.55 -2.63 12.90
N TYR A 72 5.77 -1.34 12.60
CA TYR A 72 4.76 -0.29 12.83
C TYR A 72 3.55 -0.40 11.89
N GLN A 73 3.68 -1.12 10.76
CA GLN A 73 2.58 -1.43 9.85
C GLN A 73 1.91 -2.77 10.17
N ASN A 74 2.46 -3.57 11.09
CA ASN A 74 1.87 -4.84 11.56
C ASN A 74 0.83 -4.60 12.66
N GLY A 75 -0.19 -3.82 12.34
CA GLY A 75 -1.32 -3.54 13.23
C GLY A 75 -2.54 -4.37 12.86
N ALA A 76 -3.28 -4.81 13.88
CA ALA A 76 -4.50 -5.59 13.64
C ALA A 76 -5.52 -4.80 12.80
N GLY A 77 -5.77 -5.28 11.58
CA GLY A 77 -6.67 -4.67 10.60
C GLY A 77 -5.99 -3.70 9.63
N MET A 78 -4.71 -3.37 9.80
CA MET A 78 -4.02 -2.38 8.97
C MET A 78 -3.80 -2.83 7.54
N HIS A 79 -3.50 -4.10 7.28
CA HIS A 79 -3.33 -4.68 5.93
C HIS A 79 -4.63 -4.84 5.12
N TYR A 80 -5.73 -4.26 5.58
CA TYR A 80 -7.05 -4.44 4.97
C TYR A 80 -7.54 -3.13 4.39
N TYR A 81 -8.18 -3.18 3.23
CA TYR A 81 -8.87 -2.06 2.60
C TYR A 81 -10.21 -2.55 2.05
N CYS A 82 -11.25 -2.49 2.88
CA CYS A 82 -12.44 -3.31 2.69
C CYS A 82 -13.48 -2.62 1.80
N ALA A 83 -13.52 -2.96 0.52
CA ALA A 83 -14.58 -2.52 -0.39
C ALA A 83 -15.92 -3.24 -0.14
N VAL A 84 -15.88 -4.45 0.44
CA VAL A 84 -17.07 -5.19 0.87
C VAL A 84 -16.91 -5.69 2.30
N LYS A 85 -18.04 -5.94 2.97
CA LYS A 85 -18.08 -6.72 4.20
C LYS A 85 -17.84 -8.19 3.87
N ARG A 86 -17.46 -8.97 4.88
CA ARG A 86 -17.34 -10.45 4.80
C ARG A 86 -18.55 -11.14 4.19
N SER A 87 -19.75 -10.57 4.35
CA SER A 87 -20.98 -11.10 3.75
C SER A 87 -21.05 -10.94 2.22
N GLY A 88 -20.10 -10.24 1.59
CA GLY A 88 -20.14 -9.79 0.19
C GLY A 88 -20.95 -8.49 0.00
N LYS A 89 -21.41 -7.84 1.08
CA LYS A 89 -22.17 -6.59 0.96
C LYS A 89 -21.22 -5.43 0.72
N ALA A 90 -21.42 -4.67 -0.36
CA ALA A 90 -20.66 -3.46 -0.65
C ALA A 90 -20.61 -2.50 0.53
N MET A 91 -19.43 -1.97 0.81
CA MET A 91 -19.20 -0.87 1.73
C MET A 91 -19.26 0.44 0.95
N LYS A 92 -19.69 1.52 1.62
CA LYS A 92 -19.63 2.86 1.04
C LYS A 92 -18.32 3.51 1.51
N PRO A 93 -17.51 4.05 0.59
CA PRO A 93 -16.33 4.80 0.99
C PRO A 93 -16.75 6.13 1.64
N VAL A 94 -15.92 6.65 2.52
CA VAL A 94 -16.08 7.98 3.15
C VAL A 94 -15.00 8.89 2.60
N ASN A 95 -15.40 9.98 1.94
CA ASN A 95 -14.50 10.84 1.14
C ASN A 95 -13.54 9.97 0.29
N ASN A 96 -14.15 9.06 -0.49
CA ASN A 96 -13.47 8.06 -1.33
C ASN A 96 -12.55 7.06 -0.61
N CYS A 97 -12.55 6.96 0.72
CA CYS A 97 -11.71 6.00 1.45
C CYS A 97 -12.55 4.88 2.10
N PHE A 98 -12.21 3.62 1.81
CA PHE A 98 -12.77 2.48 2.54
C PHE A 98 -12.08 2.29 3.90
N ALA A 99 -12.88 1.92 4.89
CA ALA A 99 -12.32 1.54 6.19
C ALA A 99 -11.65 0.17 6.14
N ASN A 100 -10.71 -0.04 7.04
CA ASN A 100 -9.98 -1.28 7.22
C ASN A 100 -10.85 -2.35 7.91
N GLY A 101 -10.27 -3.52 8.19
CA GLY A 101 -10.97 -4.65 8.81
C GLY A 101 -11.50 -4.42 10.24
N LYS A 102 -11.13 -3.30 10.88
CA LYS A 102 -11.62 -2.82 12.18
C LYS A 102 -12.53 -1.60 12.10
N GLY A 103 -12.84 -1.10 10.89
CA GLY A 103 -13.61 0.12 10.73
C GLY A 103 -12.82 1.42 10.97
N LYS A 104 -11.48 1.37 10.92
CA LYS A 104 -10.59 2.55 10.98
C LYS A 104 -10.03 2.90 9.61
N TYR A 105 -9.53 4.11 9.40
CA TYR A 105 -8.98 4.55 8.11
C TYR A 105 -7.45 4.44 7.97
N ARG A 106 -6.73 4.03 9.03
CA ARG A 106 -5.38 3.48 8.88
C ARG A 106 -5.50 2.08 8.26
N SER A 107 -5.26 1.98 6.97
CA SER A 107 -5.58 0.84 6.10
C SER A 107 -4.42 0.56 5.15
N ALA A 108 -4.51 -0.52 4.37
CA ALA A 108 -3.48 -0.86 3.39
C ALA A 108 -3.30 0.30 2.41
N ARG A 109 -4.40 0.93 1.99
CA ARG A 109 -4.36 2.12 1.14
C ARG A 109 -3.61 3.29 1.77
N THR A 110 -3.92 3.66 3.02
CA THR A 110 -3.28 4.85 3.60
C THR A 110 -1.80 4.64 3.91
N MET A 111 -1.39 3.38 4.12
CA MET A 111 0.01 2.99 4.23
C MET A 111 0.71 2.86 2.87
N LEU A 112 0.01 2.45 1.81
CA LEU A 112 0.49 2.52 0.43
C LEU A 112 0.83 3.95 0.06
N GLU A 113 -0.10 4.89 0.27
CA GLU A 113 0.10 6.32 -0.01
C GLU A 113 1.27 6.91 0.79
N GLU A 114 1.36 6.60 2.09
CA GLU A 114 2.49 7.02 2.94
C GLU A 114 3.83 6.47 2.41
N SER A 115 3.88 5.17 2.11
CA SER A 115 5.11 4.53 1.66
C SER A 115 5.50 5.01 0.26
N TYR A 116 4.55 5.20 -0.65
CA TYR A 116 4.83 5.70 -2.00
C TYR A 116 5.34 7.15 -1.96
N THR A 117 4.65 8.04 -1.23
CA THR A 117 5.07 9.43 -1.08
C THR A 117 6.45 9.55 -0.44
N MET A 118 6.73 8.76 0.60
CA MET A 118 8.06 8.73 1.21
C MET A 118 9.12 8.19 0.26
N ALA A 119 8.83 7.10 -0.47
CA ALA A 119 9.75 6.54 -1.43
C ALA A 119 10.16 7.57 -2.50
N LEU A 120 9.20 8.31 -3.04
CA LEU A 120 9.45 9.29 -4.10
C LEU A 120 10.20 10.51 -3.56
N SER A 121 9.78 11.03 -2.40
CA SER A 121 10.45 12.18 -1.76
C SER A 121 11.92 11.87 -1.43
N LEU A 122 12.19 10.66 -0.89
CA LEU A 122 13.53 10.20 -0.58
C LEU A 122 14.38 9.98 -1.85
N TYR A 123 13.79 9.43 -2.91
CA TYR A 123 14.49 9.24 -4.19
C TYR A 123 14.96 10.58 -4.76
N CYS A 124 14.03 11.54 -4.87
CA CYS A 124 14.32 12.87 -5.42
C CYS A 124 15.29 13.68 -4.54
N ALA A 125 15.40 13.36 -3.25
CA ALA A 125 16.40 13.91 -2.33
C ALA A 125 17.76 13.17 -2.34
N GLY A 126 17.92 12.11 -3.15
CA GLY A 126 19.15 11.35 -3.29
C GLY A 126 19.34 10.19 -2.29
N HIS A 127 18.33 9.86 -1.48
CA HIS A 127 18.35 8.77 -0.50
C HIS A 127 17.81 7.47 -1.12
N CYS A 128 18.50 6.94 -2.13
CA CYS A 128 18.02 5.82 -2.94
C CYS A 128 17.75 4.53 -2.16
N LYS A 129 18.55 4.24 -1.12
CA LYS A 129 18.37 3.03 -0.30
C LYS A 129 17.10 3.12 0.53
N GLU A 130 16.88 4.23 1.20
CA GLU A 130 15.71 4.47 2.05
C GLU A 130 14.44 4.53 1.17
N SER A 131 14.54 5.18 0.00
CA SER A 131 13.51 5.16 -1.02
C SER A 131 13.09 3.73 -1.40
N ALA A 132 14.05 2.86 -1.74
CA ALA A 132 13.80 1.46 -2.04
C ALA A 132 13.13 0.73 -0.86
N GLY A 133 13.50 1.07 0.37
CA GLY A 133 12.87 0.53 1.57
C GLY A 133 11.37 0.82 1.63
N PHE A 134 10.98 2.08 1.42
CA PHE A 134 9.57 2.47 1.38
C PHE A 134 8.84 1.94 0.16
N LEU A 135 9.48 1.90 -1.02
CA LEU A 135 8.83 1.37 -2.22
C LEU A 135 8.50 -0.12 -2.06
N GLY A 136 9.38 -0.90 -1.41
CA GLY A 136 9.07 -2.28 -1.03
C GLY A 136 7.82 -2.39 -0.14
N ARG A 137 7.66 -1.48 0.83
CA ARG A 137 6.44 -1.43 1.68
C ARG A 137 5.20 -1.02 0.90
N ALA A 138 5.32 -0.10 -0.06
CA ALA A 138 4.22 0.25 -0.96
C ALA A 138 3.76 -0.97 -1.78
N VAL A 139 4.72 -1.73 -2.32
CA VAL A 139 4.45 -2.98 -3.06
C VAL A 139 3.73 -4.01 -2.19
N HIS A 140 4.11 -4.16 -0.92
CA HIS A 140 3.40 -5.01 0.03
C HIS A 140 1.93 -4.62 0.14
N MET A 141 1.66 -3.34 0.42
CA MET A 141 0.30 -2.86 0.64
C MET A 141 -0.59 -2.99 -0.58
N ILE A 142 -0.09 -2.73 -1.80
CA ILE A 142 -0.90 -2.94 -3.01
C ILE A 142 -1.15 -4.43 -3.28
N SER A 143 -0.21 -5.31 -2.91
CA SER A 143 -0.40 -6.77 -2.99
C SER A 143 -1.54 -7.22 -2.10
N ASP A 144 -1.60 -6.72 -0.87
CA ASP A 144 -2.72 -7.01 0.04
C ASP A 144 -4.04 -6.48 -0.49
N ILE A 145 -4.07 -5.28 -1.06
CA ILE A 145 -5.32 -4.74 -1.64
C ILE A 145 -5.83 -5.63 -2.79
N CYS A 146 -4.93 -6.27 -3.53
CA CYS A 146 -5.29 -7.25 -4.55
C CYS A 146 -5.74 -8.60 -3.95
N CYS A 147 -5.60 -8.84 -2.66
CA CYS A 147 -5.98 -10.10 -2.04
C CYS A 147 -7.47 -10.07 -1.60
N PRO A 148 -8.34 -11.00 -2.06
CA PRO A 148 -9.76 -10.98 -1.74
C PRO A 148 -10.07 -10.99 -0.23
N PRO A 149 -9.39 -11.78 0.63
CA PRO A 149 -9.56 -11.67 2.08
C PRO A 149 -9.33 -10.26 2.64
N HIS A 150 -8.31 -9.55 2.15
CA HIS A 150 -7.92 -8.21 2.57
C HIS A 150 -8.87 -7.11 2.09
N SER A 151 -9.47 -7.30 0.90
CA SER A 151 -10.48 -6.40 0.32
C SER A 151 -11.91 -6.65 0.78
N SER A 152 -12.15 -7.73 1.56
CA SER A 152 -13.49 -8.16 1.99
C SER A 152 -13.72 -8.24 3.49
N GLY A 153 -12.79 -7.73 4.30
CA GLY A 153 -12.89 -7.77 5.76
C GLY A 153 -12.93 -9.20 6.32
N MET A 154 -12.41 -10.20 5.58
CA MET A 154 -12.18 -11.55 6.08
C MET A 154 -10.92 -11.57 6.95
N THR A 155 -10.93 -10.85 8.06
CA THR A 155 -9.72 -10.70 8.87
C THR A 155 -9.37 -11.97 9.65
N TYR A 156 -8.09 -12.10 10.00
CA TYR A 156 -7.55 -13.14 10.88
C TYR A 156 -8.21 -13.22 12.27
N PHE A 157 -8.83 -12.13 12.72
CA PHE A 157 -9.52 -12.02 14.01
C PHE A 157 -11.06 -11.96 13.85
N SER A 158 -11.58 -12.25 12.65
CA SER A 158 -13.01 -12.37 12.39
C SER A 158 -13.40 -13.83 12.18
N ALA A 159 -14.70 -14.12 12.08
CA ALA A 159 -15.14 -15.46 11.67
C ALA A 159 -14.91 -15.73 10.16
N GLY A 160 -14.19 -14.86 9.43
CA GLY A 160 -13.62 -15.12 8.10
C GLY A 160 -12.21 -15.71 8.14
N ALA A 161 -11.58 -15.83 9.33
CA ALA A 161 -10.18 -16.22 9.47
C ALA A 161 -9.82 -17.58 8.83
N SER A 162 -10.73 -18.56 8.85
CA SER A 162 -10.46 -19.85 8.21
C SER A 162 -10.42 -19.76 6.68
N ILE A 163 -11.22 -18.86 6.10
CA ILE A 163 -11.24 -18.62 4.64
C ILE A 163 -9.94 -17.93 4.25
N HIS A 164 -9.56 -16.89 5.02
CA HIS A 164 -8.30 -16.17 4.85
C HIS A 164 -7.10 -17.11 4.84
N LYS A 165 -6.95 -17.92 5.90
CA LYS A 165 -5.85 -18.88 6.03
C LYS A 165 -5.79 -19.87 4.88
N ALA A 166 -6.93 -20.47 4.54
CA ALA A 166 -6.99 -21.45 3.46
C ALA A 166 -6.64 -20.83 2.10
N TYR A 167 -7.03 -19.57 1.88
CA TYR A 167 -6.70 -18.83 0.67
C TYR A 167 -5.20 -18.61 0.52
N GLU A 168 -4.56 -18.04 1.54
CA GLU A 168 -3.13 -17.75 1.51
C GLU A 168 -2.29 -19.03 1.45
N LEU A 169 -2.69 -20.09 2.16
CA LEU A 169 -2.02 -21.40 2.06
C LEU A 169 -2.14 -22.00 0.65
N LEU A 170 -3.30 -21.85 -0.02
CA LEU A 170 -3.43 -22.28 -1.41
C LEU A 170 -2.53 -21.44 -2.32
N ALA A 171 -2.49 -20.12 -2.15
CA ALA A 171 -1.59 -19.24 -2.88
C ALA A 171 -0.12 -19.64 -2.71
N GLU A 172 0.31 -19.96 -1.48
CA GLU A 172 1.66 -20.44 -1.19
C GLU A 172 1.98 -21.76 -1.90
N ALA A 173 1.03 -22.70 -1.94
CA ALA A 173 1.21 -23.99 -2.59
C ALA A 173 1.35 -23.84 -4.11
N VAL A 174 0.55 -22.97 -4.73
CA VAL A 174 0.51 -22.83 -6.21
C VAL A 174 1.59 -21.91 -6.77
N TYR A 175 2.00 -20.87 -6.02
CA TYR A 175 2.83 -19.79 -6.54
C TYR A 175 4.34 -20.02 -6.35
N PRO A 176 5.21 -19.78 -7.35
CA PRO A 176 4.94 -19.34 -8.72
C PRO A 176 4.83 -20.46 -9.77
N GLU A 177 4.91 -21.72 -9.35
CA GLU A 177 5.10 -22.87 -10.24
C GLU A 177 3.90 -23.18 -11.13
N PHE A 178 2.69 -23.05 -10.59
CA PHE A 178 1.45 -23.47 -11.25
C PHE A 178 0.65 -22.29 -11.80
N MET A 179 1.36 -21.25 -12.23
CA MET A 179 0.76 -20.01 -12.74
C MET A 179 0.35 -20.16 -14.21
N PRO A 180 -0.74 -19.50 -14.65
CA PRO A 180 -1.06 -19.40 -16.08
C PRO A 180 0.08 -18.71 -16.84
N GLU A 181 0.15 -18.96 -18.15
CA GLU A 181 1.10 -18.28 -19.01
C GLU A 181 0.97 -16.77 -18.91
N TYR A 182 2.10 -16.07 -19.08
CA TYR A 182 2.11 -14.61 -19.05
C TYR A 182 1.49 -14.06 -20.34
N ASP A 183 0.43 -13.27 -20.19
CA ASP A 183 -0.23 -12.54 -21.26
C ASP A 183 0.25 -11.09 -21.27
N GLU A 184 1.05 -10.74 -22.26
CA GLU A 184 1.61 -9.40 -22.44
C GLU A 184 0.54 -8.36 -22.79
N GLU A 185 -0.48 -8.73 -23.56
CA GLU A 185 -1.56 -7.83 -23.95
C GLU A 185 -2.44 -7.48 -22.74
N ALA A 186 -2.78 -8.47 -21.91
CA ALA A 186 -3.50 -8.24 -20.66
C ALA A 186 -2.70 -7.37 -19.69
N SER A 187 -1.38 -7.56 -19.62
CA SER A 187 -0.50 -6.74 -18.77
C SER A 187 -0.41 -5.30 -19.27
N ALA A 188 -0.26 -5.09 -20.59
CA ALA A 188 -0.18 -3.76 -21.20
C ALA A 188 -1.42 -2.90 -20.89
N LYS A 189 -2.61 -3.49 -20.88
CA LYS A 189 -3.88 -2.81 -20.56
C LYS A 189 -3.94 -2.24 -19.14
N LEU A 190 -3.10 -2.72 -18.22
CA LEU A 190 -3.07 -2.31 -16.82
C LEU A 190 -1.99 -1.27 -16.51
N GLN A 191 -1.05 -1.00 -17.42
CA GLN A 191 0.10 -0.12 -17.16
C GLN A 191 -0.30 1.32 -16.80
N ASP A 192 -1.44 1.79 -17.29
CA ASP A 192 -1.95 3.14 -17.02
C ASP A 192 -3.03 3.16 -15.93
N ILE A 193 -3.21 2.09 -15.14
CA ILE A 193 -4.22 2.08 -14.05
C ILE A 193 -3.97 3.19 -13.02
N PHE A 194 -2.71 3.59 -12.81
CA PHE A 194 -2.33 4.68 -11.91
C PHE A 194 -1.96 5.99 -12.64
N HIS A 195 -2.57 6.25 -13.82
CA HIS A 195 -2.30 7.46 -14.61
C HIS A 195 -2.66 8.77 -13.89
N GLU A 196 -3.73 8.74 -13.09
CA GLU A 196 -4.18 9.90 -12.32
C GLU A 196 -3.20 10.17 -11.17
N ARG A 197 -2.56 11.34 -11.23
CA ARG A 197 -1.57 11.76 -10.24
C ARG A 197 -2.19 12.51 -9.10
N SER A 198 -3.33 13.20 -9.31
CA SER A 198 -3.99 13.98 -8.28
C SER A 198 -4.33 13.17 -7.03
N SER A 199 -4.58 11.86 -7.16
CA SER A 199 -4.75 10.91 -6.04
C SER A 199 -4.62 9.44 -6.49
N PHE A 200 -4.43 8.53 -5.53
CA PHE A 200 -4.61 7.09 -5.71
C PHE A 200 -6.09 6.62 -5.60
N ASP A 201 -7.02 7.53 -5.23
CA ASP A 201 -8.45 7.28 -4.97
C ASP A 201 -9.08 6.28 -5.96
N GLU A 202 -9.13 6.66 -7.24
CA GLU A 202 -9.89 5.93 -8.26
C GLU A 202 -9.28 4.54 -8.50
N ALA A 203 -7.98 4.50 -8.76
CA ALA A 203 -7.26 3.28 -9.04
C ALA A 203 -7.38 2.28 -7.88
N VAL A 204 -7.05 2.70 -6.66
CA VAL A 204 -7.03 1.80 -5.49
C VAL A 204 -8.45 1.37 -5.08
N ASN A 205 -9.46 2.24 -5.23
CA ASN A 205 -10.85 1.85 -5.02
C ASN A 205 -11.34 0.86 -6.07
N GLY A 206 -10.96 1.07 -7.34
CA GLY A 206 -11.28 0.16 -8.45
C GLY A 206 -10.67 -1.22 -8.25
N ILE A 207 -9.39 -1.28 -7.85
CA ILE A 207 -8.69 -2.53 -7.51
C ILE A 207 -9.39 -3.23 -6.35
N ALA A 208 -9.63 -2.53 -5.23
CA ALA A 208 -10.28 -3.15 -4.06
C ALA A 208 -11.70 -3.62 -4.36
N GLY A 209 -12.46 -2.82 -5.12
CA GLY A 209 -13.84 -3.13 -5.52
C GLY A 209 -13.94 -4.34 -6.44
N SER A 210 -13.10 -4.41 -7.48
CA SER A 210 -13.05 -5.55 -8.41
C SER A 210 -12.55 -6.82 -7.71
N THR A 211 -11.49 -6.71 -6.91
CA THR A 211 -10.98 -7.81 -6.07
C THR A 211 -12.06 -8.37 -5.15
N ALA A 212 -12.82 -7.49 -4.50
CA ALA A 212 -13.90 -7.88 -3.62
C ALA A 212 -15.11 -8.51 -4.34
N ALA A 213 -15.35 -8.15 -5.61
CA ALA A 213 -16.44 -8.71 -6.40
C ALA A 213 -16.19 -10.20 -6.74
N GLU A 214 -14.93 -10.64 -6.74
CA GLU A 214 -14.51 -11.98 -7.11
C GLU A 214 -14.60 -13.02 -5.99
N LEU A 215 -15.07 -12.62 -4.80
CA LEU A 215 -15.31 -13.54 -3.68
C LEU A 215 -16.18 -14.75 -4.03
N THR A 216 -17.08 -14.62 -5.01
CA THR A 216 -17.91 -15.75 -5.46
C THR A 216 -17.09 -16.78 -6.23
N MET A 217 -16.06 -16.37 -6.98
CA MET A 217 -15.21 -17.31 -7.71
C MET A 217 -14.44 -18.22 -6.76
N MET A 218 -14.01 -17.72 -5.60
CA MET A 218 -13.43 -18.56 -4.54
C MET A 218 -14.35 -19.70 -4.06
N LEU A 219 -15.67 -19.55 -4.22
CA LEU A 219 -16.65 -20.59 -3.85
C LEU A 219 -16.75 -21.68 -4.90
N ASP A 220 -16.53 -21.33 -6.17
CA ASP A 220 -16.83 -22.17 -7.33
C ASP A 220 -15.55 -22.80 -7.89
N ASP A 221 -14.48 -22.01 -8.07
CA ASP A 221 -13.17 -22.44 -8.55
C ASP A 221 -12.04 -21.64 -7.87
N PRO A 222 -11.61 -22.06 -6.67
CA PRO A 222 -10.56 -21.36 -5.92
C PRO A 222 -9.18 -21.43 -6.58
N PHE A 223 -8.88 -22.44 -7.41
CA PHE A 223 -7.58 -22.53 -8.08
C PHE A 223 -7.45 -21.46 -9.16
N THR A 224 -8.44 -21.35 -10.03
CA THR A 224 -8.47 -20.33 -11.09
C THR A 224 -8.52 -18.93 -10.51
N GLU A 225 -9.28 -18.72 -9.44
CA GLU A 225 -9.31 -17.41 -8.75
C GLU A 225 -7.92 -17.05 -8.21
N VAL A 226 -7.27 -17.92 -7.43
CA VAL A 226 -5.98 -17.62 -6.78
C VAL A 226 -4.89 -17.35 -7.82
N THR A 227 -4.78 -18.21 -8.83
CA THR A 227 -3.73 -18.08 -9.86
C THR A 227 -3.99 -16.89 -10.78
N GLY A 228 -5.24 -16.63 -11.16
CA GLY A 228 -5.62 -15.42 -11.88
C GLY A 228 -5.33 -14.16 -11.08
N ARG A 229 -5.62 -14.19 -9.78
CA ARG A 229 -5.39 -13.04 -8.89
C ARG A 229 -3.93 -12.75 -8.66
N LEU A 230 -3.10 -13.76 -8.48
CA LEU A 230 -1.64 -13.60 -8.38
C LEU A 230 -1.08 -12.96 -9.66
N ARG A 231 -1.53 -13.39 -10.85
CA ARG A 231 -1.12 -12.79 -12.14
C ARG A 231 -1.57 -11.33 -12.25
N TYR A 232 -2.82 -11.05 -11.88
CA TYR A 232 -3.33 -9.67 -11.83
C TYR A 232 -2.49 -8.81 -10.88
N THR A 233 -2.12 -9.33 -9.71
CA THR A 233 -1.32 -8.63 -8.71
C THR A 233 0.08 -8.29 -9.24
N GLU A 234 0.75 -9.21 -9.94
CA GLU A 234 2.02 -8.93 -10.61
C GLU A 234 1.91 -7.75 -11.59
N ASN A 235 0.83 -7.69 -12.38
CA ASN A 235 0.60 -6.60 -13.33
C ASN A 235 0.29 -5.26 -12.64
N ILE A 236 -0.45 -5.29 -11.51
CA ILE A 236 -0.68 -4.09 -10.70
C ILE A 236 0.62 -3.58 -10.07
N ILE A 237 1.48 -4.48 -9.59
CA ILE A 237 2.81 -4.10 -9.08
C ILE A 237 3.64 -3.48 -10.22
N ALA A 238 3.66 -4.09 -11.40
CA ALA A 238 4.34 -3.54 -12.56
C ALA A 238 3.86 -2.12 -12.88
N ALA A 239 2.55 -1.87 -12.87
CA ALA A 239 1.97 -0.55 -13.10
C ALA A 239 2.34 0.47 -12.01
N LEU A 240 2.35 0.07 -10.73
CA LEU A 240 2.77 0.94 -9.62
C LEU A 240 4.25 1.34 -9.77
N LEU A 241 5.10 0.38 -10.14
CA LEU A 241 6.53 0.60 -10.38
C LEU A 241 6.77 1.43 -11.65
N LEU A 242 5.98 1.26 -12.70
CA LEU A 242 6.04 2.14 -13.87
C LEU A 242 5.69 3.58 -13.50
N ARG A 243 4.64 3.78 -12.69
CA ARG A 243 4.28 5.10 -12.18
C ARG A 243 5.44 5.71 -11.38
N PHE A 244 6.02 4.96 -10.44
CA PHE A 244 7.14 5.44 -9.63
C PHE A 244 8.31 5.90 -10.51
N TYR A 245 8.72 5.06 -11.47
CA TYR A 245 9.77 5.39 -12.44
C TYR A 245 9.48 6.70 -13.17
N ARG A 246 8.27 6.85 -13.73
CA ARG A 246 7.83 8.06 -14.44
C ARG A 246 7.78 9.28 -13.53
N ASP A 247 7.36 9.12 -12.28
CA ASP A 247 7.22 10.22 -11.32
C ASP A 247 8.58 10.77 -10.85
N THR A 248 9.67 9.99 -10.95
CA THR A 248 11.01 10.44 -10.52
C THR A 248 11.63 11.55 -11.37
N VAL A 249 11.11 11.78 -12.58
CA VAL A 249 11.61 12.81 -13.51
C VAL A 249 10.68 14.01 -13.62
N LEU A 250 9.60 14.05 -12.84
CA LEU A 250 8.62 15.13 -12.82
C LEU A 250 8.88 16.11 -11.69
N GLU A 251 8.33 17.31 -11.83
CA GLU A 251 8.38 18.33 -10.78
C GLU A 251 7.47 17.96 -9.59
N PRO A 252 7.78 18.46 -8.37
CA PRO A 252 7.00 18.15 -7.16
C PRO A 252 5.52 18.50 -7.30
N SER A 253 5.18 19.55 -8.04
CA SER A 253 3.78 19.95 -8.27
C SER A 253 2.99 18.98 -9.13
N GLU A 254 3.66 18.16 -9.94
CA GLU A 254 3.03 17.20 -10.86
C GLU A 254 3.00 15.79 -10.27
N ALA A 255 4.10 15.35 -9.66
CA ALA A 255 4.21 14.01 -9.07
C ALA A 255 3.85 13.95 -7.58
N HIS A 256 3.62 15.11 -6.95
CA HIS A 256 3.19 15.24 -5.56
C HIS A 256 4.08 14.49 -4.55
N TYR A 257 5.39 14.70 -4.67
CA TYR A 257 6.36 14.39 -3.62
C TYR A 257 6.77 15.66 -2.87
N ILE A 258 7.45 15.48 -1.74
CA ILE A 258 7.93 16.57 -0.91
C ILE A 258 9.40 16.79 -1.24
N ALA A 259 9.71 17.97 -1.78
CA ALA A 259 11.06 18.34 -2.16
C ALA A 259 11.86 18.87 -0.96
N ASP A 260 13.15 18.55 -0.92
CA ASP A 260 14.07 19.15 0.05
C ASP A 260 14.13 20.67 -0.17
N GLY A 261 14.04 21.44 0.91
CA GLY A 261 13.98 22.90 0.87
C GLY A 261 12.61 23.50 0.54
N SER A 262 11.56 22.68 0.35
CA SER A 262 10.19 23.21 0.21
C SER A 262 9.73 23.91 1.50
N GLU A 263 8.61 24.64 1.42
CA GLU A 263 8.10 25.39 2.57
C GLU A 263 6.66 24.98 2.91
N VAL A 264 6.40 24.76 4.19
CA VAL A 264 5.07 24.44 4.70
C VAL A 264 4.58 25.48 5.69
N ARG A 265 3.29 25.80 5.61
CA ARG A 265 2.59 26.57 6.63
C ARG A 265 1.59 25.67 7.37
N ILE A 266 1.95 25.27 8.59
CA ILE A 266 1.12 24.37 9.41
C ILE A 266 -0.08 25.10 10.03
N LEU A 267 0.14 26.32 10.58
CA LEU A 267 -0.92 27.17 11.10
C LEU A 267 -1.07 28.42 10.21
N PRO A 268 -2.30 28.87 9.89
CA PRO A 268 -2.53 30.00 8.98
C PRO A 268 -1.77 31.28 9.35
N ASP A 269 -1.69 31.59 10.65
CA ASP A 269 -1.06 32.82 11.16
C ASP A 269 0.42 32.65 11.54
N ALA A 270 1.00 31.46 11.36
CA ALA A 270 2.38 31.18 11.72
C ALA A 270 3.37 31.46 10.58
N ALA A 271 4.64 31.62 10.95
CA ALA A 271 5.74 31.62 9.99
C ALA A 271 5.79 30.28 9.23
N LYS A 272 6.27 30.32 7.99
CA LYS A 272 6.55 29.11 7.24
C LYS A 272 7.72 28.35 7.88
N LEU A 273 7.67 27.03 7.78
CA LEU A 273 8.75 26.13 8.13
C LEU A 273 9.40 25.65 6.84
N SER A 274 10.73 25.56 6.82
CA SER A 274 11.43 24.88 5.73
C SER A 274 11.40 23.37 5.95
N VAL A 275 11.24 22.64 4.86
CA VAL A 275 11.25 21.17 4.86
C VAL A 275 12.67 20.69 4.61
N ARG A 276 13.09 19.69 5.39
CA ARG A 276 14.30 18.92 5.11
C ARG A 276 13.96 17.44 4.95
N VAL A 277 14.39 16.83 3.85
CA VAL A 277 14.23 15.39 3.62
C VAL A 277 15.51 14.67 4.03
N SER A 278 15.46 13.95 5.15
CA SER A 278 16.56 13.13 5.67
C SER A 278 16.30 11.63 5.41
N PRO A 279 17.31 10.76 5.58
CA PRO A 279 17.12 9.31 5.48
C PRO A 279 16.02 8.76 6.41
N GLU A 280 15.83 9.39 7.58
CA GLU A 280 14.81 9.00 8.56
C GLU A 280 13.40 9.50 8.21
N GLY A 281 13.28 10.54 7.37
CA GLY A 281 11.99 11.09 6.96
C GLY A 281 12.00 12.61 6.77
N ILE A 282 10.85 13.23 6.99
CA ILE A 282 10.64 14.67 6.78
C ILE A 282 10.80 15.41 8.09
N MET A 283 11.72 16.37 8.12
CA MET A 283 11.95 17.27 9.25
C MET A 283 11.46 18.68 8.90
N LEU A 284 10.86 19.36 9.86
CA LEU A 284 10.44 20.75 9.72
C LEU A 284 11.40 21.66 10.49
N HIS A 285 12.00 22.64 9.81
CA HIS A 285 12.93 23.58 10.39
C HIS A 285 12.31 24.98 10.49
N GLY A 286 12.60 25.68 11.60
CA GLY A 286 12.09 27.02 11.88
C GLY A 286 11.62 27.17 13.32
N VAL A 287 10.85 28.23 13.58
CA VAL A 287 10.23 28.48 14.88
C VAL A 287 8.96 27.64 14.99
N ASN A 288 8.81 26.88 16.09
CA ASN A 288 7.63 26.06 16.30
C ASN A 288 6.34 26.91 16.17
N PRO A 289 5.38 26.54 15.30
CA PRO A 289 4.27 27.41 14.95
C PRO A 289 3.24 27.60 16.07
N SER A 290 3.24 26.74 17.10
CA SER A 290 2.30 26.82 18.22
C SER A 290 3.03 26.72 19.57
N PHE A 291 3.12 27.84 20.29
CA PHE A 291 3.71 27.87 21.64
C PHE A 291 2.82 27.18 22.69
N ASP A 292 1.51 27.15 22.47
CA ASP A 292 0.52 26.56 23.39
C ASP A 292 0.30 25.06 23.18
N SER A 293 1.04 24.45 22.24
CA SER A 293 0.99 23.03 21.95
C SER A 293 2.05 22.27 22.74
N GLU A 294 1.68 21.11 23.26
CA GLU A 294 2.65 20.15 23.82
C GLU A 294 3.56 19.58 22.71
N LEU A 295 3.08 19.59 21.46
CA LEU A 295 3.84 19.15 20.29
C LEU A 295 4.81 20.23 19.82
N THR A 296 6.09 19.85 19.72
CA THR A 296 7.13 20.65 19.05
C THR A 296 7.45 20.01 17.70
N VAL A 297 6.73 20.40 16.64
CA VAL A 297 6.85 19.75 15.32
C VAL A 297 8.24 19.90 14.70
N THR A 298 8.99 20.93 15.08
CA THR A 298 10.36 21.15 14.60
C THR A 298 11.41 20.25 15.26
N LYS A 299 10.99 19.40 16.21
CA LYS A 299 11.83 18.36 16.85
C LYS A 299 11.38 16.94 16.49
N MET A 300 10.46 16.80 15.56
CA MET A 300 9.90 15.52 15.14
C MET A 300 10.37 15.16 13.73
N VAL A 301 10.40 13.86 13.46
CA VAL A 301 10.52 13.31 12.11
C VAL A 301 9.12 12.83 11.70
N PHE A 302 8.72 13.15 10.48
CA PHE A 302 7.42 12.80 9.92
C PHE A 302 7.57 11.88 8.72
N TYR A 303 6.60 10.99 8.56
CA TYR A 303 6.25 10.44 7.26
C TYR A 303 5.09 11.24 6.68
N ALA A 304 5.09 11.38 5.36
CA ALA A 304 4.03 12.05 4.64
C ALA A 304 3.30 11.08 3.72
N ALA A 305 2.03 11.35 3.50
CA ALA A 305 1.22 10.64 2.53
C ALA A 305 0.44 11.66 1.72
N HIS A 306 0.66 11.69 0.41
CA HIS A 306 -0.16 12.45 -0.53
C HIS A 306 -1.55 11.83 -0.55
N ARG A 307 -2.57 12.66 -0.27
CA ARG A 307 -3.97 12.22 -0.21
C ARG A 307 -4.74 12.65 -1.45
N ARG A 308 -4.62 13.92 -1.83
CA ARG A 308 -5.23 14.47 -3.04
C ARG A 308 -4.65 15.85 -3.39
N ASP A 309 -4.53 16.19 -4.65
CA ASP A 309 -4.30 17.57 -5.13
C ASP A 309 -3.11 18.32 -4.48
N GLY A 310 -2.00 17.61 -4.25
CA GLY A 310 -0.84 18.13 -3.51
C GLY A 310 -1.07 18.40 -2.02
N LEU A 311 -2.10 17.82 -1.42
CA LEU A 311 -2.36 17.83 0.02
C LEU A 311 -1.87 16.54 0.66
N PHE A 312 -1.16 16.69 1.77
CA PHE A 312 -0.50 15.62 2.48
C PHE A 312 -0.99 15.55 3.92
N THR A 313 -1.01 14.34 4.49
CA THR A 313 -1.02 14.16 5.94
C THR A 313 0.40 13.94 6.44
N LEU A 314 0.73 14.40 7.64
CA LEU A 314 2.01 14.16 8.31
C LEU A 314 1.80 13.25 9.53
N SER A 315 2.38 12.06 9.53
CA SER A 315 2.40 11.11 10.66
C SER A 315 3.78 11.12 11.32
N PRO A 316 3.91 10.97 12.65
CA PRO A 316 5.22 10.75 13.25
C PRO A 316 5.89 9.51 12.65
N GLU A 317 7.23 9.56 12.53
CA GLU A 317 8.02 8.43 12.03
C GLU A 317 7.63 7.13 12.75
N LYS A 318 7.28 6.11 11.96
CA LYS A 318 6.92 4.76 12.44
C LYS A 318 5.79 4.74 13.49
N ASP A 319 4.82 5.67 13.40
CA ASP A 319 3.70 5.70 14.35
C ASP A 319 2.79 4.47 14.22
N PRO A 320 2.74 3.57 15.23
CA PRO A 320 1.95 2.33 15.15
C PRO A 320 0.46 2.56 15.38
N GLU A 321 0.05 3.77 15.78
CA GLU A 321 -1.34 4.12 16.03
C GLU A 321 -2.01 4.73 14.78
N GLY A 322 -1.23 5.02 13.73
CA GLY A 322 -1.72 5.66 12.50
C GLY A 322 -2.21 7.09 12.74
N ARG A 323 -1.57 7.80 13.67
CA ARG A 323 -1.87 9.19 14.00
C ARG A 323 -1.22 10.14 13.01
N VAL A 324 -1.93 11.21 12.70
CA VAL A 324 -1.48 12.32 11.87
C VAL A 324 -1.60 13.62 12.65
N LEU A 325 -0.81 14.60 12.23
CA LEU A 325 -0.88 15.97 12.71
C LEU A 325 -2.24 16.57 12.34
N GLU A 326 -2.91 17.16 13.31
CA GLU A 326 -4.19 17.86 13.14
C GLU A 326 -4.12 19.25 13.77
N VAL A 327 -4.66 20.24 13.06
CA VAL A 327 -4.86 21.60 13.56
C VAL A 327 -6.16 21.67 14.37
N CYS A 328 -6.06 21.83 15.68
CA CYS A 328 -7.21 22.01 16.58
C CYS A 328 -7.25 23.47 17.08
N GLY A 329 -7.81 24.37 16.27
CA GLY A 329 -7.79 25.81 16.56
C GLY A 329 -6.37 26.36 16.44
N LYS A 330 -5.80 26.90 17.52
CA LYS A 330 -4.40 27.39 17.57
C LYS A 330 -3.39 26.33 18.05
N LYS A 331 -3.86 25.11 18.32
CA LYS A 331 -3.05 24.01 18.86
C LYS A 331 -2.86 22.91 17.83
N LEU A 332 -1.76 22.21 17.94
CA LEU A 332 -1.42 21.03 17.18
C LEU A 332 -1.64 19.80 18.05
N LYS A 333 -2.27 18.77 17.49
CA LYS A 333 -2.48 17.48 18.14
C LYS A 333 -2.15 16.33 17.18
N LEU A 334 -1.85 15.17 17.75
CA LEU A 334 -1.83 13.91 17.01
C LEU A 334 -3.18 13.24 17.15
N LYS A 335 -3.83 12.93 16.02
CA LYS A 335 -5.15 12.31 15.96
C LYS A 335 -5.13 11.15 14.99
N GLN A 336 -6.00 10.16 15.18
CA GLN A 336 -6.16 9.12 14.16
C GLN A 336 -6.59 9.76 12.84
N TYR A 337 -6.03 9.26 11.75
CA TYR A 337 -6.43 9.73 10.42
C TYR A 337 -7.94 9.56 10.21
N ASP A 338 -8.57 10.65 9.79
CA ASP A 338 -9.99 10.70 9.41
C ASP A 338 -10.10 11.37 8.03
N PRO A 339 -10.60 10.68 7.00
CA PRO A 339 -10.66 11.21 5.65
C PRO A 339 -11.62 12.41 5.51
N ILE A 340 -12.44 12.72 6.52
CA ILE A 340 -13.33 13.90 6.52
C ILE A 340 -12.60 15.14 7.06
N HIS A 341 -11.58 14.97 7.90
CA HIS A 341 -10.93 16.06 8.61
C HIS A 341 -9.92 16.79 7.70
N GLY A 342 -10.36 17.91 7.11
CA GLY A 342 -9.49 18.77 6.31
C GLY A 342 -8.35 19.40 7.11
N GLU A 343 -8.49 19.48 8.43
CA GLU A 343 -7.49 19.99 9.38
C GLU A 343 -6.26 19.09 9.53
N GLN A 344 -6.30 17.90 8.93
CA GLN A 344 -5.19 16.95 8.84
C GLN A 344 -4.39 17.09 7.53
N LEU A 345 -4.82 17.99 6.63
CA LEU A 345 -4.26 18.13 5.28
C LEU A 345 -3.41 19.40 5.16
N PHE A 346 -2.19 19.23 4.66
CA PHE A 346 -1.19 20.28 4.53
C PHE A 346 -0.67 20.35 3.09
N ARG A 347 -0.34 21.56 2.62
CA ARG A 347 0.38 21.78 1.36
C ARG A 347 1.86 21.97 1.70
N LEU A 348 2.72 21.11 1.14
CA LEU A 348 4.17 21.09 1.36
C LEU A 348 4.94 21.39 0.08
#